data_AF-A0A811T7F1-F1
#
_entry.id   AF-A0A811T7F1-F1
#
_cell.length_a   1.000
_cell.length_b   1.000
_cell.length_c   1.000
_cell.angle_alpha   90.00
_cell.angle_beta   90.00
_cell.angle_gamma   90.00
#
_symmetry.space_group_name_H-M   'P 1'
#
loop_
_entity.id
_entity.type
_entity.pdbx_description
1 polymer ?
#
loop_
_entity_poly.entity_id
_entity_poly.type
_entity_poly.pdbx_seq_one_letter_code
_entity_poly.pdbx_strand_id
1 'polypeptide(L)'
;MISTPFLDDEPHGIFSIRHFNRPNPVGLSIVKLENVNENILEISEVDILDGTPLLDLKPFIPFFDNRDNAKTGWLNNPNIDMARGEPGKHRSK
;
A
#
# COMPACT_ATOMS: atom_id res chain seq x y z
N MET A 1 -11.72 -9.38 20.88
CA MET A 1 -12.32 -9.60 19.55
C MET A 1 -11.53 -10.71 18.88
N ILE A 2 -12.20 -11.83 18.59
CA ILE A 2 -11.63 -13.07 18.05
C ILE A 2 -12.48 -13.46 16.83
N SER A 3 -11.85 -13.95 15.75
CA SER A 3 -12.54 -14.44 14.55
C SER A 3 -11.76 -15.56 13.89
N THR A 4 -12.46 -16.47 13.22
CA THR A 4 -11.88 -17.47 12.33
C THR A 4 -11.74 -16.86 10.93
N PRO A 5 -10.54 -16.75 10.35
CA PRO A 5 -10.33 -16.17 9.01
C PRO A 5 -10.71 -17.18 7.91
N PHE A 6 -10.87 -16.73 6.67
CA PHE A 6 -11.32 -17.59 5.56
C PHE A 6 -10.35 -18.75 5.21
N LEU A 7 -9.05 -18.58 5.47
CA LEU A 7 -8.00 -19.54 5.07
C LEU A 7 -7.48 -20.41 6.24
N ASP A 8 -8.14 -20.37 7.39
CA ASP A 8 -7.76 -21.14 8.59
C ASP A 8 -9.03 -21.55 9.34
N ASP A 9 -9.02 -22.73 9.96
CA ASP A 9 -10.16 -23.23 10.75
C ASP A 9 -10.07 -22.80 12.22
N GLU A 10 -8.91 -22.33 12.67
CA GLU A 10 -8.68 -21.92 14.05
C GLU A 10 -9.03 -20.43 14.30
N PRO A 11 -9.56 -20.09 15.49
CA PRO A 11 -9.85 -18.71 15.84
C PRO A 11 -8.59 -17.93 16.21
N HIS A 12 -8.50 -16.68 15.72
CA HIS A 12 -7.36 -15.80 15.96
C HIS A 12 -7.81 -14.46 16.57
N GLY A 13 -6.90 -13.82 17.31
CA GLY A 13 -7.10 -12.44 17.76
C GLY A 13 -7.20 -11.49 16.57
N ILE A 14 -8.07 -10.48 16.62
CA ILE A 14 -8.35 -9.63 15.45
C ILE A 14 -7.11 -8.90 14.88
N PHE A 15 -6.09 -8.65 15.70
CA PHE A 15 -4.86 -7.98 15.27
C PHE A 15 -3.84 -8.91 14.59
N SER A 16 -3.97 -10.23 14.73
CA SER A 16 -3.12 -11.20 14.03
C SER A 16 -3.66 -11.61 12.65
N ILE A 17 -4.85 -11.12 12.27
CA ILE A 17 -5.50 -11.40 10.98
C ILE A 17 -5.96 -10.11 10.29
N ARG A 18 -6.31 -10.21 9.00
CA ARG A 18 -6.78 -9.09 8.17
C ARG A 18 -8.32 -9.05 8.04
N HIS A 19 -9.03 -9.39 9.11
CA HIS A 19 -10.50 -9.39 9.11
C HIS A 19 -11.05 -7.96 9.11
N PHE A 20 -12.17 -7.72 8.39
CA PHE A 20 -12.73 -6.38 8.18
C PHE A 20 -13.32 -5.75 9.46
N ASN A 21 -13.91 -6.57 10.34
CA ASN A 21 -14.52 -6.11 11.59
C ASN A 21 -13.44 -5.86 12.65
N ARG A 22 -12.83 -4.66 12.65
CA ARG A 22 -11.80 -4.22 13.61
C ARG A 22 -12.32 -3.01 14.41
N PRO A 23 -11.72 -2.67 15.58
CA PRO A 23 -12.12 -1.46 16.32
C PRO A 23 -12.08 -0.18 15.48
N ASN A 24 -11.10 -0.08 14.57
CA ASN A 24 -11.05 0.90 13.50
C ASN A 24 -11.09 0.14 12.16
N PRO A 25 -12.23 0.10 11.44
CA PRO A 25 -12.41 -0.72 10.24
C PRO A 25 -11.74 -0.08 9.01
N VAL A 26 -10.41 0.04 9.04
CA VAL A 26 -9.60 0.59 7.95
C VAL A 26 -8.97 -0.55 7.16
N GLY A 27 -9.34 -0.66 5.89
CA GLY A 27 -8.73 -1.58 4.91
C GLY A 27 -7.44 -1.01 4.32
N LEU A 28 -6.57 -1.88 3.84
CA LEU A 28 -5.35 -1.52 3.13
C LEU A 28 -5.21 -2.39 1.89
N SER A 29 -5.21 -1.75 0.73
CA SER A 29 -5.10 -2.42 -0.57
C SER A 29 -3.92 -1.84 -1.34
N ILE A 30 -3.11 -2.72 -1.91
CA ILE A 30 -2.06 -2.33 -2.86
C ILE A 30 -2.64 -2.58 -4.24
N VAL A 31 -2.84 -1.51 -4.99
CA VAL A 31 -3.54 -1.55 -6.28
C VAL A 31 -2.59 -1.17 -7.40
N LYS A 32 -2.90 -1.62 -8.61
CA LYS A 32 -2.19 -1.16 -9.81
C LYS A 32 -2.93 0.05 -10.39
N LEU A 33 -2.21 1.16 -10.55
CA LEU A 33 -2.72 2.33 -11.25
C LEU A 33 -2.63 2.10 -12.76
N GLU A 34 -3.76 2.11 -13.44
CA GLU A 34 -3.85 1.93 -14.90
C GLU A 34 -3.87 3.28 -15.61
N ASN A 35 -4.65 4.24 -15.10
CA ASN A 35 -4.77 5.57 -15.70
C ASN A 35 -5.15 6.65 -14.68
N VAL A 36 -4.87 7.91 -15.02
CA VAL A 36 -5.21 9.10 -14.23
C VAL A 36 -5.96 10.09 -15.13
N ASN A 37 -7.22 10.33 -14.81
CA ASN A 37 -8.09 11.29 -15.50
C ASN A 37 -8.55 12.34 -14.49
N GLU A 38 -7.83 13.46 -14.42
CA GLU A 38 -8.06 14.53 -13.44
C GLU A 38 -8.11 14.00 -11.99
N ASN A 39 -9.29 13.98 -11.37
CA ASN A 39 -9.53 13.49 -10.01
C ASN A 39 -10.00 12.03 -9.95
N ILE A 40 -10.01 11.32 -11.09
CA ILE A 40 -10.41 9.92 -11.20
C ILE A 40 -9.17 9.06 -11.46
N LEU A 41 -8.98 8.05 -10.62
CA LEU A 41 -7.94 7.04 -10.78
C LEU A 41 -8.60 5.74 -11.25
N GLU A 42 -8.18 5.25 -12.41
CA GLU A 42 -8.56 3.92 -12.87
C GLU A 42 -7.53 2.92 -12.33
N ILE A 43 -8.00 1.96 -11.54
CA ILE A 43 -7.17 1.01 -10.81
C ILE A 43 -7.62 -0.42 -11.06
N SER A 44 -6.69 -1.37 -10.94
CA SER A 44 -6.94 -2.80 -10.99
C SER A 44 -6.34 -3.50 -9.76
N GLU A 45 -6.62 -4.80 -9.62
CA GLU A 45 -6.16 -5.63 -8.49
C GLU A 45 -6.71 -5.17 -7.13
N VAL A 46 -8.00 -4.79 -7.12
CA VAL A 46 -8.70 -4.31 -5.93
C VAL A 46 -9.43 -5.44 -5.19
N ASP A 47 -9.50 -5.33 -3.87
CA ASP A 47 -10.27 -6.19 -2.95
C ASP A 47 -11.31 -5.37 -2.15
N ILE A 48 -11.86 -4.32 -2.80
CA ILE A 48 -12.72 -3.31 -2.19
C ILE A 48 -14.12 -3.34 -2.84
N LEU A 49 -15.17 -3.16 -2.04
CA LEU A 49 -16.55 -3.08 -2.54
C LEU A 49 -16.86 -1.68 -3.09
N ASP A 50 -17.76 -1.62 -4.07
CA ASP A 50 -18.27 -0.34 -4.60
C ASP A 50 -18.88 0.54 -3.50
N GLY A 51 -18.67 1.86 -3.61
CA GLY A 51 -19.10 2.84 -2.61
C GLY A 51 -18.28 2.87 -1.31
N THR A 52 -17.22 2.06 -1.17
CA THR A 52 -16.34 2.11 0.02
C THR A 52 -15.61 3.46 0.09
N PRO A 53 -15.68 4.21 1.21
CA PRO A 53 -15.00 5.50 1.33
C PRO A 53 -13.48 5.40 1.29
N LEU A 54 -12.85 6.28 0.52
CA LEU A 54 -11.40 6.43 0.47
C LEU A 54 -10.93 7.39 1.57
N LEU A 55 -9.97 6.95 2.38
CA LEU A 55 -9.41 7.77 3.47
C LEU A 55 -8.08 8.43 3.10
N ASP A 56 -7.23 7.73 2.35
CA ASP A 56 -5.84 8.14 2.09
C ASP A 56 -5.29 7.41 0.86
N LEU A 57 -4.30 8.02 0.19
CA LEU A 57 -3.58 7.44 -0.94
C LEU A 57 -2.09 7.69 -0.76
N LYS A 58 -1.27 6.67 -0.99
CA LYS A 58 0.19 6.76 -0.94
C LYS A 58 0.82 6.10 -2.17
N PRO A 59 1.91 6.65 -2.72
CA PRO A 59 2.66 5.96 -3.75
C PRO A 59 3.24 4.66 -3.16
N PHE A 60 3.19 3.58 -3.94
CA PHE A 60 3.85 2.34 -3.59
C PHE A 60 5.37 2.52 -3.66
N ILE A 61 6.09 2.07 -2.64
CA ILE A 61 7.55 2.19 -2.55
C ILE A 61 8.15 0.78 -2.37
N PRO A 62 8.76 0.18 -3.40
CA PRO A 62 9.38 -1.14 -3.35
C PRO A 62 10.47 -1.30 -2.28
N PHE A 63 11.00 -0.20 -1.77
CA PHE A 63 11.96 -0.25 -0.64
C PHE A 63 11.30 -0.68 0.66
N PHE A 64 10.02 -0.34 0.88
CA PHE A 64 9.29 -0.70 2.10
C PHE A 64 8.42 -1.96 1.92
N ASP A 65 8.18 -2.38 0.67
CA ASP A 65 7.22 -3.41 0.32
C ASP A 65 7.73 -4.36 -0.77
N ASN A 66 7.28 -5.61 -0.76
CA ASN A 66 7.81 -6.66 -1.63
C ASN A 66 6.99 -6.82 -2.93
N ARG A 67 7.15 -5.90 -3.88
CA ARG A 67 6.58 -6.06 -5.22
C ARG A 67 7.61 -5.75 -6.31
N ASP A 68 8.05 -6.81 -6.99
CA ASP A 68 9.00 -6.69 -8.08
C ASP A 68 8.42 -5.87 -9.24
N ASN A 69 9.29 -5.10 -9.92
CA ASN A 69 8.95 -4.30 -11.10
C ASN A 69 7.91 -3.17 -10.91
N ALA A 70 7.59 -2.80 -9.66
CA ALA A 70 6.74 -1.65 -9.41
C ALA A 70 7.42 -0.33 -9.82
N LYS A 71 6.68 0.53 -10.52
CA LYS A 71 7.15 1.85 -10.94
C LYS A 71 6.86 2.87 -9.84
N THR A 72 7.88 3.58 -9.40
CA THR A 72 7.79 4.60 -8.34
C THR A 72 7.73 6.04 -8.86
N GLY A 73 7.63 6.21 -10.18
CA GLY A 73 7.51 7.51 -10.83
C GLY A 73 8.65 8.46 -10.47
N TRP A 74 8.33 9.60 -9.86
CA TRP A 74 9.27 10.66 -9.47
C TRP A 74 10.14 10.29 -8.25
N LEU A 75 9.83 9.20 -7.55
CA LEU A 75 10.62 8.72 -6.42
C LEU A 75 11.92 8.01 -6.85
N ASN A 76 12.16 7.83 -8.15
CA ASN A 76 13.43 7.34 -8.70
C ASN A 76 14.64 8.30 -8.52
N ASN A 77 14.58 9.26 -7.60
CA ASN A 77 15.63 10.24 -7.33
C ASN A 77 16.60 9.71 -6.24
N PRO A 78 17.90 10.07 -6.26
CA PRO A 78 18.94 9.54 -5.37
C PRO A 78 18.77 9.92 -3.88
N ASN A 79 17.65 10.53 -3.51
CA ASN A 79 17.29 10.74 -2.10
C ASN A 79 16.74 9.48 -1.43
N ILE A 80 16.33 8.46 -2.19
CA ILE A 80 16.12 7.11 -1.62
C ILE A 80 17.45 6.57 -1.08
N ASP A 81 18.59 6.89 -1.71
CA ASP A 81 19.91 6.50 -1.20
C ASP A 81 20.24 7.15 0.16
N MET A 82 19.70 8.34 0.47
CA MET A 82 19.83 8.93 1.81
C MET A 82 19.02 8.17 2.87
N ALA A 83 17.86 7.61 2.51
CA ALA A 83 17.12 6.70 3.39
C ALA A 83 17.85 5.35 3.59
N ARG A 84 18.81 5.01 2.71
CA ARG A 84 19.72 3.86 2.86
C ARG A 84 20.91 4.13 3.79
N GLY A 85 21.07 5.35 4.31
CA GLY A 85 22.25 5.75 5.10
C GLY A 85 23.53 5.90 4.26
N GLU A 86 23.43 5.93 2.94
CA GLU A 86 24.56 6.13 2.03
C GLU A 86 24.79 7.63 1.79
N PRO A 87 26.05 8.10 1.66
CA PRO A 87 26.32 9.52 1.44
C PRO A 87 25.77 9.93 0.08
N GLY A 88 24.65 10.64 0.09
CA GLY A 88 23.98 11.13 -1.11
C GLY A 88 24.96 11.93 -1.98
N LYS A 89 25.01 11.62 -3.28
CA LYS A 89 25.80 12.40 -4.24
C LYS A 89 25.33 13.85 -4.17
N HIS A 90 26.17 14.72 -3.63
CA HIS A 90 25.95 16.15 -3.57
C HIS A 90 25.60 16.63 -4.98
N ARG A 91 24.41 17.19 -5.17
CA ARG A 91 24.08 17.89 -6.40
C ARG A 91 25.05 19.06 -6.52
N SER A 92 26.04 18.94 -7.39
CA SER A 92 26.73 20.11 -7.93
C SER A 92 25.67 20.97 -8.63
N LYS A 93 25.63 22.24 -8.23
CA LYS A 93 24.68 23.28 -8.64
C LYS A 93 24.43 23.31 -10.15
#